data_AF-A0A3D1N0T6-F1
#
_entry.id   AF-A0A3D1N0T6-F1
#
_cell.length_a   1.000
_cell.length_b   1.000
_cell.length_c   1.000
_cell.angle_alpha   90.00
_cell.angle_beta   90.00
_cell.angle_gamma   90.00
#
_symmetry.space_group_name_H-M   'P 1'
#
loop_
_entity.id
_entity.type
_entity.pdbx_description
1 polymer ?
#
loop_
_entity_poly.entity_id
_entity_poly.type
_entity_poly.pdbx_seq_one_letter_code
_entity_poly.pdbx_strand_id
1 'polypeptide(L)'
;MHILNYYFTPFAVILIAFAIFFSEPERGVTYASFGLLAAAFGLNYWMSSNVYQLMRFTRSIRGIIVWINLITSAALFYLLSPYWAPMWLLFLTAPAASAMFMKKWQVFLTALSAAAMMLGIYYLRSVIYGIGLSTQLLGMAATQAVFIVFFSMFTAAMTEMTVKVRDSLR
;
A
#
# COMPACT_ATOMS: atom_id res chain seq x y z
N MET A 1 -1.46 16.21 -0.82
CA MET A 1 -2.29 15.43 0.11
C MET A 1 -3.59 14.96 -0.54
N HIS A 2 -4.24 15.78 -1.38
CA HIS A 2 -5.43 15.36 -2.13
C HIS A 2 -5.21 14.10 -2.99
N ILE A 3 -4.12 14.02 -3.78
CA ILE A 3 -3.84 12.90 -4.70
C ILE A 3 -3.79 11.52 -4.02
N LEU A 4 -3.25 11.43 -2.79
CA LEU A 4 -3.12 10.14 -2.09
C LEU A 4 -4.53 9.59 -1.78
N ASN A 5 -5.39 10.39 -1.15
CA ASN A 5 -6.79 9.99 -0.91
C ASN A 5 -7.62 9.88 -2.21
N TYR A 6 -7.31 10.66 -3.24
CA TYR A 6 -8.08 10.66 -4.49
C TYR A 6 -7.86 9.42 -5.36
N TYR A 7 -6.69 8.78 -5.26
CA TYR A 7 -6.37 7.63 -6.10
C TYR A 7 -6.16 6.34 -5.30
N PHE A 8 -5.62 6.42 -4.08
CA PHE A 8 -5.39 5.25 -3.25
C PHE A 8 -6.70 4.63 -2.75
N THR A 9 -7.58 5.45 -2.16
CA THR A 9 -8.83 4.94 -1.58
C THR A 9 -9.73 4.36 -2.66
N PRO A 10 -9.95 5.01 -3.83
CA PRO A 10 -10.74 4.41 -4.90
C PRO A 10 -10.11 3.12 -5.43
N PHE A 11 -8.78 3.06 -5.56
CA PHE A 11 -8.11 1.84 -5.98
C PHE A 11 -8.33 0.68 -5.00
N ALA A 12 -8.17 0.92 -3.70
CA ALA A 12 -8.41 -0.10 -2.67
C ALA A 12 -9.88 -0.53 -2.62
N VAL A 13 -10.82 0.42 -2.76
CA VAL A 13 -12.26 0.15 -2.83
C VAL A 13 -12.60 -0.69 -4.05
N ILE A 14 -12.04 -0.37 -5.22
CA ILE A 14 -12.24 -1.16 -6.45
C ILE A 14 -11.69 -2.57 -6.25
N LEU A 15 -10.46 -2.72 -5.76
CA LEU A 15 -9.87 -4.05 -5.49
C LEU A 15 -10.73 -4.89 -4.55
N ILE A 16 -11.27 -4.27 -3.50
CA ILE A 16 -12.13 -4.94 -2.52
C ILE A 16 -13.50 -5.27 -3.11
N ALA A 17 -14.08 -4.36 -3.89
CA ALA A 17 -15.34 -4.62 -4.60
C ALA A 17 -15.20 -5.80 -5.56
N PHE A 18 -14.10 -5.86 -6.32
CA PHE A 18 -13.79 -7.00 -7.19
C PHE A 18 -13.57 -8.29 -6.38
N ALA A 19 -12.82 -8.24 -5.27
CA ALA A 19 -12.63 -9.38 -4.40
C ALA A 19 -13.97 -9.92 -3.84
N ILE A 20 -14.90 -9.02 -3.49
CA ILE A 20 -16.21 -9.43 -2.97
C ILE A 20 -17.10 -9.99 -4.07
N PHE A 21 -17.13 -9.33 -5.23
CA PHE A 21 -17.98 -9.71 -6.34
C PHE A 21 -17.58 -11.05 -6.96
N PHE A 22 -16.27 -11.31 -7.11
CA PHE A 22 -15.79 -12.52 -7.79
C PHE A 22 -15.51 -13.69 -6.86
N SER A 23 -15.18 -13.43 -5.59
CA SER A 23 -14.69 -14.48 -4.68
C SER A 23 -15.64 -14.82 -3.53
N GLU A 24 -16.80 -14.17 -3.47
CA GLU A 24 -17.85 -14.36 -2.45
C GLU A 24 -17.31 -14.67 -1.03
N PRO A 25 -16.47 -13.79 -0.46
CA PRO A 25 -15.84 -14.03 0.83
C PRO A 25 -16.87 -14.14 1.96
N GLU A 26 -16.48 -14.80 3.05
CA GLU A 26 -17.32 -14.93 4.24
C GLU A 26 -17.85 -13.56 4.70
N ARG A 27 -19.10 -13.54 5.19
CA ARG A 27 -19.77 -12.29 5.62
C ARG A 27 -18.93 -11.50 6.63
N GLY A 28 -18.27 -12.20 7.56
CA GLY A 28 -17.38 -11.58 8.55
C GLY A 28 -16.16 -10.87 7.94
N VAL A 29 -15.50 -11.50 6.95
CA VAL A 29 -14.34 -10.94 6.26
C VAL A 29 -14.72 -9.71 5.43
N THR A 30 -15.91 -9.75 4.81
CA THR A 30 -16.44 -8.64 4.03
C THR A 30 -16.69 -7.41 4.91
N TYR A 31 -17.41 -7.56 6.02
CA TYR A 31 -17.70 -6.45 6.93
C TYR A 31 -16.43 -5.91 7.60
N ALA A 32 -15.50 -6.78 8.00
CA ALA A 32 -14.22 -6.37 8.58
C ALA A 32 -13.38 -5.56 7.58
N SER A 33 -13.36 -5.95 6.30
CA SER A 33 -12.61 -5.26 5.25
C SER A 33 -13.19 -3.87 4.94
N PHE A 34 -14.52 -3.74 4.84
CA PHE A 34 -15.16 -2.44 4.69
C PHE A 34 -15.00 -1.56 5.93
N GLY A 35 -15.07 -2.14 7.13
CA GLY A 35 -14.80 -1.42 8.38
C GLY A 35 -13.37 -0.88 8.44
N LEU A 36 -12.38 -1.70 8.07
CA LEU A 36 -10.98 -1.28 7.97
C LEU A 36 -10.77 -0.17 6.93
N LEU A 37 -11.38 -0.30 5.75
CA LEU A 37 -11.34 0.74 4.71
C LEU A 37 -11.95 2.06 5.20
N ALA A 38 -13.14 2.00 5.81
CA ALA A 38 -13.82 3.19 6.33
C ALA A 38 -13.02 3.85 7.45
N ALA A 39 -12.45 3.05 8.37
CA ALA A 39 -11.57 3.54 9.43
C ALA A 39 -10.31 4.18 8.86
N ALA A 40 -9.66 3.54 7.89
CA ALA A 40 -8.48 4.09 7.23
C ALA A 40 -8.80 5.38 6.47
N PHE A 41 -9.93 5.44 5.76
CA PHE A 41 -10.39 6.66 5.10
C PHE A 41 -10.66 7.79 6.11
N GLY A 42 -11.38 7.50 7.19
CA GLY A 42 -11.66 8.46 8.25
C GLY A 42 -10.39 9.00 8.90
N LEU A 43 -9.43 8.12 9.19
CA LEU A 43 -8.15 8.49 9.79
C LEU A 43 -7.30 9.34 8.82
N ASN A 44 -7.23 8.96 7.54
CA ASN A 44 -6.57 9.75 6.51
C ASN A 44 -7.23 11.12 6.30
N TYR A 45 -8.57 11.17 6.31
CA TYR A 45 -9.34 12.41 6.18
C TYR A 45 -9.11 13.34 7.38
N TRP A 46 -9.21 12.81 8.60
CA TRP A 46 -8.98 13.55 9.83
C TRP A 46 -7.56 14.11 9.89
N MET A 47 -6.54 13.30 9.61
CA MET A 47 -5.16 13.79 9.54
C MET A 47 -5.00 14.86 8.47
N SER A 48 -5.57 14.67 7.27
CA SER A 48 -5.48 15.67 6.19
C SER A 48 -6.17 16.98 6.54
N SER A 49 -7.28 16.95 7.27
CA SER A 49 -8.00 18.15 7.72
C SER A 49 -7.21 18.92 8.79
N ASN A 50 -6.48 18.21 9.66
CA ASN A 50 -5.72 18.82 10.75
C ASN A 50 -4.30 19.26 10.34
N VAL A 51 -3.89 19.06 9.09
CA VAL A 51 -2.57 19.46 8.58
C VAL A 51 -2.31 20.96 8.71
N TYR A 52 -3.34 21.80 8.60
CA TYR A 52 -3.19 23.25 8.75
C TYR A 52 -2.87 23.68 10.18
N GLN A 53 -3.39 22.99 11.19
CA GLN A 53 -3.07 23.26 12.60
C GLN A 53 -1.68 22.71 12.99
N LEU A 54 -1.22 21.66 12.32
CA LEU A 54 0.07 21.01 12.55
C LEU A 54 1.17 21.42 11.55
N MET A 55 1.18 22.68 11.10
CA MET A 55 2.14 23.19 10.09
C MET A 55 3.61 22.88 10.40
N ARG A 56 4.03 22.89 11.69
CA ARG A 56 5.40 22.54 12.11
C ARG A 56 5.79 21.08 11.83
N PHE A 57 4.83 20.16 11.72
CA PHE A 57 5.06 18.72 11.56
C PHE A 57 4.65 18.18 10.19
N THR A 58 4.39 19.06 9.22
CA THR A 58 3.86 18.69 7.90
C THR A 58 4.66 17.60 7.18
N ARG A 59 6.00 17.54 7.33
CA ARG A 59 6.83 16.48 6.74
C ARG A 59 6.66 15.14 7.46
N SER A 60 6.60 15.14 8.78
CA SER A 60 6.42 13.93 9.59
C SER A 60 5.02 13.33 9.42
N ILE A 61 3.98 14.17 9.33
CA ILE A 61 2.60 13.72 9.11
C ILE A 61 2.45 12.96 7.78
N ARG A 62 3.13 13.42 6.72
CA ARG A 62 3.12 12.72 5.42
C ARG A 62 3.74 11.33 5.50
N GLY A 63 4.85 11.20 6.23
CA GLY A 63 5.47 9.90 6.48
C GLY A 63 4.54 8.98 7.28
N ILE A 64 3.94 9.51 8.35
CA ILE A 64 2.99 8.77 9.20
C ILE A 64 1.80 8.24 8.37
N ILE A 65 1.23 9.07 7.49
CA ILE A 65 0.16 8.67 6.57
C ILE A 65 0.57 7.48 5.70
N VAL A 66 1.78 7.50 5.13
CA VAL A 66 2.29 6.38 4.31
C VAL A 66 2.36 5.10 5.14
N TRP A 67 2.88 5.16 6.36
CA TRP A 67 2.99 3.99 7.24
C TRP A 67 1.63 3.46 7.69
N ILE A 68 0.68 4.34 8.01
CA ILE A 68 -0.69 3.94 8.34
C ILE A 68 -1.32 3.20 7.16
N ASN A 69 -1.23 3.75 5.96
CA ASN A 69 -1.76 3.10 4.76
C ASN A 69 -1.08 1.76 4.48
N LEU A 70 0.24 1.66 4.72
CA LEU A 70 0.96 0.40 4.59
C LEU A 70 0.45 -0.67 5.58
N ILE A 71 0.22 -0.29 6.84
CA ILE A 71 -0.34 -1.18 7.88
C ILE A 71 -1.76 -1.60 7.51
N THR A 72 -2.60 -0.67 7.03
CA THR A 72 -3.94 -0.99 6.54
C THR A 72 -3.89 -1.97 5.36
N SER A 73 -3.02 -1.73 4.37
CA SER A 73 -2.82 -2.65 3.25
C SER A 73 -2.38 -4.03 3.72
N ALA A 74 -1.50 -4.11 4.72
CA ALA A 74 -1.07 -5.37 5.32
C ALA A 74 -2.24 -6.12 5.99
N ALA A 75 -3.07 -5.43 6.76
CA ALA A 75 -4.25 -6.00 7.40
C ALA A 75 -5.28 -6.50 6.36
N LEU A 76 -5.58 -5.67 5.34
CA LEU A 76 -6.50 -6.04 4.26
C LEU A 76 -5.97 -7.22 3.45
N PHE A 77 -4.67 -7.24 3.15
CA PHE A 77 -4.04 -8.36 2.45
C PHE A 77 -4.10 -9.65 3.28
N TYR A 78 -3.86 -9.59 4.59
CA TYR A 78 -3.99 -10.76 5.45
C TYR A 78 -5.41 -11.36 5.43
N LEU A 79 -6.45 -10.51 5.36
CA LEU A 79 -7.85 -10.94 5.32
C LEU A 79 -8.27 -11.47 3.94
N LEU A 80 -7.91 -10.75 2.88
CA LEU A 80 -8.48 -10.93 1.54
C LEU A 80 -7.58 -11.69 0.56
N SER A 81 -6.29 -11.90 0.88
CA SER A 81 -5.37 -12.65 0.03
C SER A 81 -5.83 -14.07 -0.38
N PRO A 82 -6.57 -14.86 0.42
CA PRO A 82 -7.01 -16.18 -0.04
C PRO A 82 -8.19 -16.11 -1.01
N TYR A 83 -8.93 -14.99 -1.00
CA TYR A 83 -10.11 -14.81 -1.84
C TYR A 83 -9.72 -14.22 -3.19
N TRP A 84 -8.76 -13.28 -3.23
CA TRP A 84 -8.44 -12.55 -4.46
C TRP A 84 -6.94 -12.45 -4.70
N ALA A 85 -6.47 -13.05 -5.79
CA ALA A 85 -5.06 -13.15 -6.13
C ALA A 85 -4.32 -11.79 -6.28
N PRO A 86 -4.87 -10.74 -6.92
CA PRO A 86 -4.15 -9.49 -7.14
C PRO A 86 -4.18 -8.53 -5.93
N MET A 87 -4.58 -8.98 -4.74
CA MET A 87 -4.59 -8.16 -3.52
C MET A 87 -3.21 -7.63 -3.12
N TRP A 88 -2.13 -8.27 -3.58
CA TRP A 88 -0.77 -7.80 -3.34
C TRP A 88 -0.49 -6.40 -3.92
N LEU A 89 -1.29 -5.96 -4.92
CA LEU A 89 -1.19 -4.62 -5.50
C LEU A 89 -1.45 -3.51 -4.47
N LEU A 90 -2.13 -3.79 -3.36
CA LEU A 90 -2.29 -2.85 -2.25
C LEU A 90 -0.96 -2.43 -1.62
N PHE A 91 0.12 -3.22 -1.79
CA PHE A 91 1.44 -2.87 -1.31
C PHE A 91 2.19 -1.91 -2.24
N LEU A 92 1.72 -1.65 -3.45
CA LEU A 92 2.33 -0.68 -4.36
C LEU A 92 2.00 0.77 -3.99
N THR A 93 0.86 0.98 -3.36
CA THR A 93 0.28 2.31 -3.23
C THR A 93 0.99 3.16 -2.18
N ALA A 94 1.35 2.60 -1.04
CA ALA A 94 2.04 3.32 0.02
C ALA A 94 3.47 3.73 -0.43
N PRO A 95 4.27 2.84 -1.04
CA PRO A 95 5.55 3.21 -1.67
C PRO A 95 5.42 4.17 -2.88
N ALA A 96 4.41 3.99 -3.73
CA ALA A 96 4.18 4.94 -4.83
C ALA A 96 3.79 6.33 -4.32
N ALA A 97 3.01 6.39 -3.24
CA ALA A 97 2.69 7.63 -2.58
C ALA A 97 3.89 8.27 -1.88
N SER A 98 4.77 7.46 -1.28
CA SER A 98 6.00 7.95 -0.66
C SER A 98 6.93 8.57 -1.71
N ALA A 99 6.95 8.05 -2.93
CA ALA A 99 7.71 8.60 -4.06
C ALA A 99 7.36 10.07 -4.39
N MET A 100 6.13 10.50 -4.11
CA MET A 100 5.68 11.87 -4.39
C MET A 100 6.08 12.88 -3.31
N PHE A 101 6.35 12.42 -2.08
CA PHE A 101 6.47 13.31 -0.92
C PHE A 101 7.74 13.13 -0.10
N MET A 102 8.48 12.04 -0.31
CA MET A 102 9.65 11.65 0.50
C MET A 102 10.92 11.59 -0.36
N LYS A 103 12.08 11.55 0.30
CA LYS A 103 13.37 11.40 -0.40
C LYS A 103 13.49 9.97 -0.96
N LYS A 104 14.21 9.80 -2.08
CA LYS A 104 14.44 8.50 -2.73
C LYS A 104 14.85 7.37 -1.77
N TRP A 105 15.73 7.65 -0.81
CA TRP A 105 16.12 6.67 0.21
C TRP A 105 14.96 6.23 1.12
N GLN A 106 14.09 7.17 1.50
CA GLN A 106 12.90 6.86 2.30
C GLN A 106 11.89 6.05 1.49
N VAL A 107 11.76 6.33 0.19
CA VAL A 107 10.92 5.53 -0.72
C VAL A 107 11.41 4.10 -0.78
N PHE A 108 12.72 3.90 -0.96
CA PHE A 108 13.34 2.58 -0.95
C PHE A 108 13.03 1.82 0.35
N LEU A 109 13.19 2.46 1.51
CA LEU A 109 12.86 1.85 2.80
C LEU A 109 11.37 1.48 2.91
N THR A 110 10.46 2.33 2.44
CA THR A 110 9.02 2.02 2.44
C THR A 110 8.64 0.90 1.48
N ALA A 111 9.31 0.80 0.33
CA ALA A 111 9.08 -0.27 -0.63
C ALA A 111 9.63 -1.60 -0.11
N LEU A 112 10.80 -1.57 0.54
CA LEU A 112 11.41 -2.72 1.17
C LEU A 112 10.58 -3.20 2.37
N SER A 113 10.05 -2.30 3.19
CA SER A 113 9.13 -2.69 4.28
C SER A 113 7.83 -3.26 3.74
N ALA A 114 7.27 -2.72 2.66
CA ALA A 114 6.07 -3.25 2.01
C ALA A 114 6.29 -4.66 1.44
N ALA A 115 7.39 -4.86 0.72
CA ALA A 115 7.78 -6.17 0.20
C ALA A 115 8.01 -7.19 1.34
N ALA A 116 8.71 -6.77 2.40
CA ALA A 116 8.95 -7.61 3.58
C ALA A 116 7.66 -7.97 4.32
N MET A 117 6.72 -7.02 4.48
CA MET A 117 5.41 -7.29 5.08
C MET A 117 4.60 -8.28 4.26
N MET A 118 4.58 -8.12 2.93
CA MET A 118 3.88 -9.04 2.04
C MET A 118 4.45 -10.47 2.13
N LEU A 119 5.78 -10.62 2.05
CA LEU A 119 6.45 -11.91 2.21
C LEU A 119 6.22 -12.50 3.61
N GLY A 120 6.27 -11.66 4.65
CA GLY A 120 5.99 -12.06 6.02
C GLY A 120 4.58 -12.60 6.19
N ILE A 121 3.58 -12.00 5.54
CA ILE A 121 2.19 -12.49 5.56
C ILE A 121 2.07 -13.84 4.84
N TYR A 122 2.71 -14.01 3.68
CA TYR A 122 2.72 -15.30 2.99
C TYR A 122 3.36 -16.40 3.87
N TYR A 123 4.46 -16.08 4.55
CA TYR A 123 5.12 -16.99 5.48
C TYR A 123 4.26 -17.32 6.70
N LEU A 124 3.71 -16.30 7.38
CA LEU A 124 2.83 -16.49 8.54
C LEU A 124 1.64 -17.39 8.21
N ARG A 125 1.03 -17.20 7.03
CA ARG A 125 -0.08 -18.06 6.58
C ARG A 125 0.37 -19.49 6.29
N SER A 126 1.53 -19.68 5.67
CA SER A 126 2.08 -21.03 5.46
C SER A 126 2.26 -21.78 6.78
N VAL A 127 2.73 -21.10 7.82
CA VAL A 127 2.87 -21.66 9.17
C VAL A 127 1.52 -21.95 9.83
N ILE A 128 0.57 -21.00 9.79
CA ILE A 128 -0.74 -21.13 10.47
C ILE A 128 -1.59 -22.25 9.84
N TYR A 129 -1.63 -22.31 8.51
CA TYR A 129 -2.47 -23.28 7.80
C TYR A 129 -1.76 -24.61 7.51
N GLY A 130 -0.47 -24.73 7.87
CA GLY A 130 0.32 -25.94 7.63
C GLY A 130 0.54 -26.26 6.14
N ILE A 131 0.22 -25.33 5.24
CA ILE A 131 0.43 -25.49 3.81
C ILE A 131 1.85 -25.03 3.51
N GLY A 132 2.74 -25.99 3.23
CA GLY A 132 4.12 -25.68 2.87
C GLY A 132 4.18 -24.70 1.69
N LEU A 133 5.10 -23.74 1.76
CA LEU A 133 5.38 -22.80 0.68
C LEU A 133 5.92 -23.59 -0.53
N SER A 134 5.07 -23.82 -1.53
CA SER A 134 5.50 -24.46 -2.76
C SER A 134 6.52 -23.58 -3.49
N THR A 135 7.42 -24.18 -4.25
CA THR A 135 8.43 -23.46 -5.03
C THR A 135 7.80 -22.45 -5.99
N GLN A 136 6.61 -22.76 -6.52
CA GLN A 136 5.84 -21.86 -7.38
C GLN A 136 5.33 -20.64 -6.61
N LEU A 137 4.79 -20.84 -5.40
CA LEU A 137 4.24 -19.77 -4.58
C LEU A 137 5.35 -18.84 -4.06
N LEU A 138 6.51 -19.40 -3.72
CA LEU A 138 7.73 -18.62 -3.43
C LEU A 138 8.21 -17.83 -4.63
N GLY A 139 8.27 -18.43 -5.82
CA GLY A 139 8.65 -17.71 -7.05
C GLY A 139 7.70 -16.55 -7.36
N MET A 140 6.39 -16.76 -7.18
CA MET A 140 5.38 -15.72 -7.34
C MET A 140 5.53 -14.61 -6.29
N ALA A 141 5.69 -14.96 -5.01
CA ALA A 141 5.83 -13.98 -3.95
C ALA A 141 7.14 -13.16 -4.07
N ALA A 142 8.23 -13.81 -4.48
CA ALA A 142 9.52 -13.15 -4.71
C ALA A 142 9.46 -12.18 -5.89
N THR A 143 8.83 -12.57 -7.01
CA THR A 143 8.66 -11.69 -8.18
C THR A 143 7.79 -10.48 -7.83
N GLN A 144 6.70 -10.67 -7.08
CA GLN A 144 5.87 -9.58 -6.56
C GLN A 144 6.67 -8.63 -5.65
N ALA A 145 7.49 -9.18 -4.74
CA ALA A 145 8.30 -8.38 -3.82
C ALA A 145 9.33 -7.52 -4.56
N VAL A 146 10.03 -8.11 -5.52
CA VAL A 146 10.99 -7.38 -6.37
C VAL A 146 10.27 -6.32 -7.21
N PHE A 147 9.09 -6.64 -7.75
CA PHE A 147 8.29 -5.70 -8.51
C PHE A 147 7.89 -4.47 -7.68
N ILE A 148 7.46 -4.66 -6.42
CA ILE A 148 7.13 -3.56 -5.52
C ILE A 148 8.32 -2.60 -5.36
N VAL A 149 9.51 -3.15 -5.10
CA VAL A 149 10.72 -2.34 -4.92
C VAL A 149 11.08 -1.60 -6.21
N PHE A 150 11.13 -2.31 -7.34
CA PHE A 150 11.53 -1.74 -8.62
C PHE A 150 10.56 -0.65 -9.09
N PHE A 151 9.25 -0.93 -9.05
CA PHE A 151 8.21 0.01 -9.46
C PHE A 151 8.22 1.28 -8.62
N SER A 152 8.42 1.16 -7.31
CA SER A 152 8.47 2.32 -6.40
C SER A 152 9.68 3.20 -6.69
N MET A 153 10.83 2.58 -6.93
CA MET A 153 12.06 3.31 -7.27
C MET A 153 11.98 3.95 -8.66
N PHE A 154 11.34 3.28 -9.62
CA PHE A 154 11.02 3.86 -10.93
C PHE A 154 10.12 5.10 -10.78
N THR A 155 9.05 4.99 -9.98
CA THR A 155 8.13 6.10 -9.71
C THR A 155 8.85 7.29 -9.05
N ALA A 156 9.77 7.02 -8.12
CA ALA A 156 10.60 8.06 -7.49
C ALA A 156 11.51 8.76 -8.52
N ALA A 157 12.16 8.01 -9.40
CA ALA A 157 13.01 8.56 -10.45
C ALA A 157 12.22 9.43 -11.44
N MET A 158 11.02 8.99 -11.84
CA MET A 158 10.11 9.76 -12.70
C MET A 158 9.66 11.07 -12.05
N THR A 159 9.39 11.03 -10.74
CA THR A 159 9.01 12.22 -9.97
C THR A 159 10.16 13.23 -9.95
N GLU A 160 11.40 12.77 -9.71
CA GLU A 160 12.59 13.63 -9.77
C GLU A 160 12.82 14.22 -11.17
N MET A 161 12.66 13.42 -12.23
CA MET A 161 12.81 13.90 -13.61
C MET A 161 11.77 14.97 -13.96
N THR A 162 10.52 14.79 -13.55
CA THR A 162 9.44 15.76 -13.81
C THR A 162 9.76 17.13 -13.21
N VAL A 163 10.31 17.15 -11.99
CA VAL A 163 10.74 18.39 -11.35
C VAL A 163 11.90 19.03 -12.11
N LYS A 164 12.91 18.24 -12.52
CA LYS A 164 14.06 18.75 -13.30
C LYS A 164 13.65 19.33 -14.65
N VAL A 165 12.73 18.67 -15.37
CA VAL A 165 12.22 19.17 -16.66
C VAL A 165 11.48 20.49 -16.46
N ARG A 166 10.61 20.57 -15.46
CA ARG A 166 9.91 21.82 -15.12
C ARG A 166 10.89 22.96 -14.81
N ASP A 167 11.94 22.65 -14.05
CA ASP A 167 12.92 23.66 -13.65
C ASP A 167 13.85 24.06 -14.82
N SER A 168 14.03 23.20 -15.83
CA SER A 168 14.77 23.53 -17.07
C SER A 168 14.01 24.39 -18.07
N LEU A 169 12.68 24.49 -17.92
CA LEU A 169 11.80 25.31 -18.76
C LEU A 169 11.58 26.72 -18.19
N ARG A 170 12.19 27.04 -17.06
CA ARG A 170 12.18 28.37 -16.41
C ARG A 170 13.53 29.03 -16.57
#